data_AF-A0A5C5QA01-F1
#
_entry.id   AF-A0A5C5QA01-F1
#
_cell.length_a   1.000
_cell.length_b   1.000
_cell.length_c   1.000
_cell.angle_alpha   90.00
_cell.angle_beta   90.00
_cell.angle_gamma   90.00
#
_symmetry.space_group_name_H-M   'P 1'
#
loop_
_entity.id
_entity.type
_entity.pdbx_description
1 polymer ?
#
loop_
_entity_poly.entity_id
_entity_poly.type
_entity_poly.pdbx_seq_one_letter_code
_entity_poly.pdbx_strand_id
1 'polypeptide(L)' 'ITQLAIATNREVVDLKYSVTQEGNDFKTNWSLNVFCKRKQKEAVANFIKPYLSPDVPFIKAKVNVPMSTD' A
#
# COMPACT_ATOMS: atom_id res chain seq x y z
N ILE A 1 4.60 -2.38 10.86
CA ILE A 1 4.98 -2.71 9.48
C ILE A 1 4.07 -1.97 8.52
N THR A 2 4.55 -0.83 8.04
CA THR A 2 3.92 -0.07 6.95
C THR A 2 4.68 -0.38 5.67
N GLN A 3 4.02 -0.48 4.53
CA GLN A 3 4.64 -0.72 3.22
C GLN A 3 3.84 -0.06 2.12
N LEU A 4 4.53 0.61 1.19
CA LEU A 4 3.96 1.13 -0.05
C LEU A 4 4.44 0.26 -1.23
N ALA A 5 3.51 -0.29 -2.01
CA ALA A 5 3.83 -1.14 -3.15
C ALA A 5 3.18 -0.64 -4.45
N ILE A 6 3.97 -0.55 -5.52
CA ILE A 6 3.44 -0.47 -6.89
C ILE A 6 3.13 -1.89 -7.37
N ALA A 7 1.86 -2.14 -7.72
CA ALA A 7 1.48 -3.43 -8.29
C ALA A 7 2.02 -3.58 -9.71
N THR A 8 2.76 -4.64 -10.00
CA THR A 8 3.31 -4.91 -11.35
C THR A 8 2.27 -5.48 -12.31
N ASN A 9 1.26 -6.16 -11.78
CA ASN A 9 0.23 -6.91 -12.52
C ASN A 9 -1.11 -6.18 -12.65
N ARG A 10 -1.25 -5.00 -12.05
CA ARG A 10 -2.52 -4.22 -12.01
C ARG A 10 -2.22 -2.72 -12.01
N GLU A 11 -3.19 -1.90 -12.36
CA GLU A 11 -3.10 -0.44 -12.24
C GLU A 11 -3.48 0.01 -10.81
N VAL A 12 -2.73 -0.45 -9.81
CA VAL A 12 -2.97 -0.18 -8.39
C VAL A 12 -1.67 0.17 -7.66
N VAL A 13 -1.77 1.08 -6.69
CA VAL A 13 -0.79 1.26 -5.61
C VAL A 13 -1.41 0.73 -4.31
N ASP A 14 -0.71 -0.17 -3.62
CA ASP A 14 -1.15 -0.83 -2.38
C ASP A 14 -0.37 -0.25 -1.19
N LEU A 15 -1.09 0.33 -0.23
CA LEU A 15 -0.52 0.81 1.03
C LEU A 15 -1.02 -0.10 2.15
N LYS A 16 -0.10 -0.82 2.78
CA LYS A 16 -0.38 -1.68 3.93
C LYS A 16 0.16 -1.07 5.19
N TYR A 17 -0.63 -1.16 6.24
CA TYR A 17 -0.29 -0.74 7.58
C TYR A 17 -0.60 -1.86 8.56
N SER A 18 0.32 -2.09 9.49
CA SER A 18 0.16 -3.07 10.55
C SER A 18 0.92 -2.61 11.79
N VAL A 19 0.26 -2.45 12.92
CA VAL A 19 0.92 -2.10 14.18
C VAL A 19 0.38 -2.98 15.30
N THR A 20 1.29 -3.45 16.16
CA THR A 20 0.94 -4.06 17.43
C THR A 20 0.82 -2.93 18.45
N GLN A 21 -0.33 -2.82 19.11
CA GLN A 21 -0.52 -1.81 20.16
C GLN A 21 0.06 -2.32 21.48
N GLU A 22 0.44 -1.41 22.38
CA GLU A 22 0.93 -1.78 23.71
C GLU A 22 -0.09 -2.66 24.44
N GLY A 23 0.40 -3.76 25.02
CA GLY A 23 -0.42 -4.84 25.55
C GLY A 23 -0.43 -6.13 24.72
N ASN A 24 0.19 -6.13 23.52
CA ASN A 24 0.39 -7.31 22.63
C ASN A 24 -0.85 -8.08 22.17
N ASP A 25 -2.03 -7.81 22.74
CA ASP A 25 -3.25 -8.55 22.44
C ASP A 25 -3.96 -8.07 21.17
N PHE A 26 -3.61 -6.87 20.67
CA PHE A 26 -4.31 -6.24 19.55
C PHE A 26 -3.35 -5.82 18.44
N LYS A 27 -3.67 -6.28 17.23
CA LYS A 27 -2.98 -5.92 15.98
C LYS A 27 -3.94 -5.15 15.08
N THR A 28 -3.65 -3.87 14.86
CA THR A 28 -4.39 -3.07 13.88
C THR A 28 -3.78 -3.32 12.51
N ASN A 29 -4.60 -3.77 11.55
CA ASN A 29 -4.21 -3.93 10.16
C ASN A 29 -5.09 -3.04 9.28
N TRP A 30 -4.47 -2.36 8.33
CA TRP A 30 -5.16 -1.57 7.33
C TRP A 30 -4.52 -1.78 5.96
N SER A 31 -5.33 -1.79 4.92
CA SER A 31 -4.87 -1.84 3.54
C SER A 31 -5.68 -0.87 2.70
N LEU A 32 -5.00 -0.01 1.96
CA LEU A 32 -5.61 0.92 1.02
C LEU A 32 -5.11 0.62 -0.39
N ASN A 33 -6.06 0.32 -1.29
CA ASN A 33 -5.78 0.13 -2.71
C ASN A 33 -6.18 1.39 -3.46
N VAL A 34 -5.21 2.07 -4.05
CA VAL A 34 -5.43 3.23 -4.90
C VAL A 34 -5.43 2.78 -6.35
N PHE A 35 -6.63 2.67 -6.93
CA PHE A 35 -6.80 2.35 -8.35
C PHE A 35 -6.38 3.53 -9.22
N CYS A 36 -5.44 3.27 -10.11
CA CYS A 36 -4.80 4.27 -10.94
C CYS A 36 -5.28 4.16 -12.39
N LYS A 37 -5.22 5.27 -13.11
CA LYS A 37 -5.23 5.22 -14.58
C LYS A 37 -3.94 4.57 -15.09
N ARG A 38 -3.98 4.03 -16.32
CA ARG A 38 -2.84 3.38 -16.96
C ARG A 38 -1.58 4.27 -16.92
N LYS A 39 -0.44 3.71 -16.53
CA LYS A 39 0.87 4.40 -16.42
C LYS A 39 0.94 5.52 -15.38
N GLN A 40 0.00 5.61 -14.43
CA GLN A 40 0.01 6.64 -13.38
C GLN A 40 0.53 6.14 -12.02
N LYS A 41 0.74 4.83 -11.86
CA LYS A 41 1.15 4.24 -10.57
C LYS A 41 2.41 4.84 -9.99
N GLU A 42 3.44 5.06 -10.81
CA GLU A 42 4.69 5.68 -10.35
C GLU A 42 4.45 7.10 -9.81
N ALA A 43 3.67 7.91 -10.54
CA ALA A 43 3.36 9.28 -10.13
C ALA A 43 2.57 9.30 -8.81
N VAL A 44 1.54 8.44 -8.69
CA VAL A 44 0.73 8.30 -7.47
C VAL A 44 1.59 7.85 -6.30
N ALA A 45 2.44 6.83 -6.47
CA ALA A 45 3.30 6.36 -5.39
C ALA A 45 4.31 7.42 -4.94
N ASN A 46 4.91 8.14 -5.89
CA ASN A 46 5.82 9.24 -5.59
C ASN A 46 5.12 10.42 -4.90
N PHE A 47 3.83 10.64 -5.18
CA PHE A 47 3.01 11.63 -4.48
C PHE A 47 2.70 11.20 -3.04
N ILE A 48 2.43 9.91 -2.79
CA ILE A 48 2.11 9.41 -1.44
C ILE A 48 3.36 9.34 -0.56
N LYS A 49 4.51 8.93 -1.12
CA LYS A 49 5.74 8.63 -0.38
C LYS A 49 6.17 9.69 0.65
N PRO A 50 6.14 11.01 0.37
CA PRO A 50 6.56 12.04 1.32
C PRO A 50 5.69 12.13 2.58
N TYR A 51 4.48 11.58 2.56
CA TYR A 51 3.56 11.57 3.70
C TYR A 51 3.74 10.34 4.62
N LEU A 52 4.69 9.46 4.30
CA LEU A 52 5.00 8.26 5.07
C LEU A 52 6.28 8.46 5.88
N SER A 53 6.46 7.69 6.96
CA SER A 53 7.73 7.70 7.68
C SER A 53 8.91 7.34 6.75
N PRO A 54 10.12 7.88 6.98
CA PRO A 54 11.27 7.70 6.08
C PRO A 54 11.62 6.23 5.81
N ASP A 55 11.43 5.36 6.80
CA ASP A 55 11.82 3.95 6.74
C ASP A 55 10.74 3.05 6.13
N VAL A 56 9.62 3.62 5.64
CA VAL A 56 8.58 2.84 5.00
C VAL A 56 9.11 2.25 3.68
N PRO A 57 9.17 0.91 3.55
CA PRO A 57 9.66 0.28 2.33
C PRO A 57 8.78 0.64 1.14
N PHE A 58 9.45 1.01 0.05
CA PHE A 58 8.83 1.24 -1.24
C PHE A 58 9.24 0.14 -2.21
N ILE A 59 8.29 -0.72 -2.59
CA ILE A 59 8.57 -1.90 -3.39
C ILE A 59 7.73 -1.97 -4.67
N LYS A 60 8.22 -2.71 -5.66
CA LYS A 60 7.44 -3.12 -6.84
C LYS A 60 7.18 -4.61 -6.71
N ALA A 61 5.92 -5.02 -6.67
CA ALA A 61 5.57 -6.42 -6.43
C ALA A 61 4.27 -6.81 -7.14
N LYS A 62 4.06 -8.12 -7.32
CA LYS A 62 2.74 -8.64 -7.70
C LYS A 62 1.81 -8.49 -6.49
N VAL A 63 0.68 -7.82 -6.65
CA VAL A 63 -0.29 -7.61 -5.57
C VAL A 63 -1.55 -8.40 -5.86
N ASN A 64 -2.00 -9.16 -4.86
CA ASN A 64 -3.30 -9.81 -4.85
C ASN A 64 -4.30 -8.87 -4.18
N VAL A 65 -5.03 -8.11 -5.00
CA VAL A 65 -6.14 -7.26 -4.52
C VAL A 65 -7.43 -8.06 -4.71
N PRO A 66 -8.32 -8.16 -3.70
CA PRO A 66 -9.68 -8.67 -3.93
C PRO A 66 -10.32 -7.84 -5.05
N MET A 67 -10.93 -8.47 -6.05
CA MET A 67 -11.74 -7.70 -7.00
C MET A 67 -12.90 -7.09 -6.21
N SER A 68 -13.13 -5.77 -6.34
CA SER A 68 -14.35 -5.20 -5.76
C SER A 68 -15.53 -5.95 -6.40
N THR A 69 -16.41 -6.46 -5.56
CA THR A 69 -17.73 -6.88 -6.03
C THR A 69 -18.48 -5.59 -6.33
N ASP A 70 -18.77 -5.36 -7.61
CA ASP A 70 -19.71 -4.31 -8.05
C ASP A 70 -21.09 -4.49 -7.40
#